data_AF-A0A1Q7CF81-F1
#
_entry.id   AF-A0A1Q7CF81-F1
#
_cell.length_a   1.000
_cell.length_b   1.000
_cell.length_c   1.000
_cell.angle_alpha   90.00
_cell.angle_beta   90.00
_cell.angle_gamma   90.00
#
_symmetry.space_group_name_H-M   'P 1'
#
loop_
_entity.id
_entity.type
_entity.pdbx_description
1 polymer ?
#
loop_
_entity_poly.entity_id
_entity_poly.type
_entity_poly.pdbx_seq_one_letter_code
_entity_poly.pdbx_strand_id
1 'polypeptide(L)'
;MNRQLLFVLSLLLFPTACLAQTTPNDSKTLQSLLLEVRQLRQDLQTTTIAGQRAQILIYRVQGQEAAVARASQRLDEFREKLARIQDERKHVAADVKRFEDSLSSSENPPTQRKEIEQGMLPQLKTRLESLENQEQQLQTREIEAEQQLRAEEVRLSDLRDQMDRLDKTLENAGRRLGGSSQ
;
A
#
# COMPACT_ATOMS: atom_id res chain seq x y z
N MET A 1 -66.61 9.08 75.93
CA MET A 1 -66.01 10.18 75.16
C MET A 1 -64.57 10.36 75.61
N ASN A 2 -63.64 10.07 74.70
CA ASN A 2 -62.41 10.82 74.45
C ASN A 2 -61.44 10.98 75.61
N ARG A 3 -60.25 10.36 75.47
CA ARG A 3 -58.94 11.03 75.67
C ARG A 3 -57.73 10.07 75.64
N GLN A 4 -57.96 8.77 75.74
CA GLN A 4 -56.89 7.75 75.73
C GLN A 4 -56.47 7.30 74.32
N LEU A 5 -57.34 7.41 73.31
CA LEU A 5 -57.05 6.91 71.95
C LEU A 5 -56.51 7.98 70.97
N LEU A 6 -56.69 9.27 71.28
CA LEU A 6 -56.27 10.38 70.42
C LEU A 6 -54.80 10.81 70.64
N PHE A 7 -54.22 10.53 71.80
CA PHE A 7 -52.83 10.92 72.10
C PHE A 7 -51.79 9.93 71.57
N VAL A 8 -52.13 8.63 71.47
CA VAL A 8 -51.19 7.61 70.97
C VAL A 8 -51.15 7.57 69.44
N LEU A 9 -52.26 7.91 68.76
CA LEU A 9 -52.31 8.00 67.29
C LEU A 9 -51.66 9.29 66.74
N SER A 10 -51.49 10.32 67.59
CA SER A 10 -50.84 11.58 67.23
C SER A 10 -49.30 11.49 67.17
N LEU A 11 -48.69 10.43 67.72
CA LEU A 11 -47.22 10.29 67.77
C LEU A 11 -46.66 9.42 66.63
N LEU A 12 -47.51 8.97 65.70
CA LEU A 12 -47.14 8.12 64.56
C LEU A 12 -47.45 8.83 63.22
N LEU A 13 -47.24 10.15 63.20
CA LEU A 13 -47.40 11.01 62.04
C LEU A 13 -46.38 12.15 62.06
N PHE A 14 -45.16 11.84 62.47
CA PHE A 14 -43.99 12.59 62.02
C PHE A 14 -43.44 11.84 60.82
N PRO A 15 -43.63 12.32 59.58
CA PRO A 15 -42.69 11.96 58.54
C PRO A 15 -41.36 12.55 59.01
N THR A 16 -40.47 11.69 59.49
CA THR A 16 -39.05 12.03 59.51
C THR A 16 -38.74 12.36 58.06
N ALA A 17 -38.66 13.65 57.75
CA ALA A 17 -38.08 14.09 56.51
C ALA A 17 -36.65 13.59 56.56
N CYS A 18 -36.42 12.38 56.06
CA CYS A 18 -35.14 11.98 55.55
C CYS A 18 -34.95 12.86 54.31
N LEU A 19 -34.59 14.12 54.56
CA LEU A 19 -33.76 14.84 53.63
C LEU A 19 -32.52 13.95 53.55
N ALA A 20 -32.48 13.11 52.51
CA ALA A 20 -31.22 12.76 51.92
C ALA A 20 -30.59 14.11 51.55
N GLN A 21 -29.95 14.76 52.51
CA GLN A 21 -29.01 15.83 52.26
C GLN A 21 -27.93 15.13 51.47
N THR A 22 -28.05 15.20 50.14
CA THR A 22 -26.90 15.09 49.27
C THR A 22 -25.95 16.13 49.82
N THR A 23 -24.97 15.68 50.59
CA THR A 23 -23.92 16.55 51.08
C THR A 23 -23.37 17.23 49.82
N PRO A 24 -23.17 18.56 49.79
CA PRO A 24 -22.69 19.23 48.58
C PRO A 24 -21.39 18.64 48.02
N ASN A 25 -20.68 17.83 48.82
CA ASN A 25 -19.56 16.99 48.40
C ASN A 25 -19.94 15.83 47.45
N ASP A 26 -21.08 15.17 47.66
CA ASP A 26 -21.56 14.05 46.82
C ASP A 26 -21.98 14.52 45.43
N SER A 27 -22.54 15.73 45.33
CA SER A 27 -22.86 16.33 44.04
C SER A 27 -21.60 16.65 43.23
N LYS A 28 -20.53 17.08 43.90
CA LYS A 28 -19.22 17.36 43.27
C LYS A 28 -18.53 16.08 42.81
N THR A 29 -18.53 15.02 43.62
CA THR A 29 -17.93 13.72 43.24
C THR A 29 -18.69 13.07 42.10
N LEU A 30 -20.03 13.11 42.11
CA LEU A 30 -20.85 12.60 41.00
C LEU A 30 -20.64 13.39 39.71
N GLN A 31 -20.48 14.72 39.78
CA GLN A 31 -20.12 15.52 38.60
C GLN A 31 -18.71 15.17 38.09
N SER A 32 -17.74 14.96 38.96
CA SER A 32 -16.38 14.50 38.60
C SER A 32 -16.42 13.17 37.85
N LEU A 33 -17.14 12.18 38.39
CA LEU A 33 -17.29 10.88 37.76
C LEU A 33 -18.00 10.96 36.40
N LEU A 34 -19.01 11.83 36.27
CA LEU A 34 -19.71 12.02 35.01
C LEU A 34 -18.80 12.64 33.94
N LEU A 35 -17.93 13.57 34.34
CA LEU A 35 -16.89 14.13 33.46
C LEU A 35 -15.88 13.06 33.03
N GLU A 36 -15.38 12.26 33.97
CA GLU A 36 -14.47 11.14 33.67
C GLU A 36 -15.09 10.11 32.73
N VAL A 37 -16.37 9.74 32.92
CA VAL A 37 -17.07 8.80 32.02
C VAL A 37 -17.27 9.39 30.63
N ARG A 38 -17.60 10.69 30.53
CA ARG A 38 -17.71 11.37 29.22
C ARG A 38 -16.36 11.39 28.51
N GLN A 39 -15.29 11.70 29.24
CA GLN A 39 -13.93 11.70 28.73
C GLN A 39 -13.52 10.30 28.27
N LEU A 40 -13.73 9.27 29.09
CA LEU A 40 -13.47 7.87 28.74
C LEU A 40 -14.25 7.44 27.49
N ARG A 41 -15.52 7.83 27.35
CA ARG A 41 -16.30 7.52 26.15
C ARG A 41 -15.69 8.17 24.91
N GLN A 42 -15.31 9.43 25.02
CA GLN A 42 -14.69 10.17 23.93
C GLN A 42 -13.34 9.54 23.53
N ASP A 43 -12.55 9.12 24.51
CA ASP A 43 -11.28 8.45 24.29
C ASP A 43 -11.47 7.09 23.62
N LEU A 44 -12.41 6.27 24.10
CA LEU A 44 -12.77 4.99 23.47
C LEU A 44 -13.24 5.14 22.02
N GLN A 45 -14.06 6.16 21.73
CA GLN A 45 -14.48 6.45 20.36
C GLN A 45 -13.27 6.83 19.48
N THR A 46 -12.36 7.64 20.00
CA THR A 46 -11.15 8.07 19.29
C THR A 46 -10.23 6.89 18.99
N THR A 47 -9.96 6.03 19.98
CA THR A 47 -9.13 4.82 19.80
C THR A 47 -9.78 3.85 18.82
N THR A 48 -11.11 3.67 18.88
CA THR A 48 -11.84 2.77 17.98
C THR A 48 -11.74 3.25 16.52
N ILE A 49 -11.98 4.53 16.26
CA ILE A 49 -11.86 5.12 14.91
C ILE A 49 -10.42 5.00 14.41
N ALA A 50 -9.43 5.26 15.28
CA ALA A 50 -8.03 5.19 14.90
C ALA A 50 -7.58 3.75 14.62
N GLY A 51 -8.06 2.76 15.39
CA GLY A 51 -7.84 1.34 15.11
C GLY A 51 -8.45 0.89 13.78
N GLN A 52 -9.67 1.32 13.47
CA GLN A 52 -10.29 1.07 12.15
C GLN A 52 -9.47 1.68 11.00
N ARG A 53 -8.99 2.91 11.18
CA ARG A 53 -8.12 3.58 10.19
C ARG A 53 -6.78 2.85 10.01
N ALA A 54 -6.18 2.37 11.10
CA ALA A 54 -4.95 1.57 11.04
C ALA A 54 -5.17 0.29 10.22
N GLN A 55 -6.27 -0.44 10.49
CA GLN A 55 -6.59 -1.66 9.75
C GLN A 55 -6.78 -1.39 8.25
N ILE A 56 -7.49 -0.32 7.89
CA ILE A 56 -7.65 0.09 6.49
C ILE A 56 -6.30 0.42 5.84
N LEU A 57 -5.42 1.16 6.52
CA LEU A 57 -4.10 1.49 5.99
C LEU A 57 -3.24 0.24 5.78
N ILE A 58 -3.25 -0.71 6.72
CA ILE A 58 -2.54 -1.99 6.58
C ILE A 58 -3.00 -2.74 5.33
N TYR A 59 -4.32 -2.87 5.12
CA TYR A 59 -4.85 -3.50 3.90
C TYR A 59 -4.42 -2.77 2.63
N ARG A 60 -4.39 -1.43 2.64
CA ARG A 60 -3.93 -0.63 1.50
C ARG A 60 -2.43 -0.85 1.24
N VAL A 61 -1.60 -0.88 2.27
CA VAL A 61 -0.16 -1.16 2.16
C VAL A 61 0.05 -2.54 1.56
N GLN A 62 -0.61 -3.58 2.09
CA GLN A 62 -0.50 -4.95 1.56
C GLN A 62 -0.92 -5.04 0.08
N GLY A 63 -2.04 -4.40 -0.28
CA GLY A 63 -2.49 -4.33 -1.67
C GLY A 63 -1.49 -3.61 -2.57
N GLN A 64 -0.87 -2.55 -2.07
CA GLN A 64 0.14 -1.78 -2.79
C GLN A 64 1.46 -2.54 -2.93
N GLU A 65 1.91 -3.27 -1.91
CA GLU A 65 3.09 -4.15 -2.00
C GLU A 65 2.88 -5.24 -3.05
N ALA A 66 1.68 -5.82 -3.13
CA ALA A 66 1.32 -6.76 -4.19
C ALA A 66 1.29 -6.10 -5.58
N ALA A 67 0.96 -4.81 -5.68
CA ALA A 67 1.02 -4.07 -6.94
C ALA A 67 2.46 -3.80 -7.39
N VAL A 68 3.34 -3.41 -6.47
CA VAL A 68 4.78 -3.25 -6.71
C VAL A 68 5.40 -4.57 -7.16
N ALA A 69 5.10 -5.68 -6.47
CA ALA A 69 5.61 -7.00 -6.86
C ALA A 69 5.21 -7.39 -8.29
N ARG A 70 3.94 -7.17 -8.67
CA ARG A 70 3.46 -7.40 -10.04
C ARG A 70 4.13 -6.50 -11.07
N ALA A 71 4.35 -5.23 -10.74
CA ALA A 71 5.05 -4.29 -11.63
C ALA A 71 6.52 -4.69 -11.84
N SER A 72 7.20 -5.11 -10.76
CA SER A 72 8.57 -5.62 -10.81
C SER A 72 8.67 -6.86 -11.70
N GLN A 73 7.81 -7.86 -11.48
CA GLN A 73 7.81 -9.06 -12.30
C GLN A 73 7.62 -8.74 -13.79
N ARG A 74 6.71 -7.81 -14.12
CA ARG A 74 6.49 -7.41 -15.52
C ARG A 74 7.71 -6.71 -16.12
N LEU A 75 8.43 -5.89 -15.35
CA LEU A 75 9.69 -5.29 -15.79
C LEU A 75 10.74 -6.36 -16.06
N ASP A 76 10.89 -7.33 -15.16
CA ASP A 76 11.83 -8.43 -15.31
C ASP A 76 11.52 -9.28 -16.56
N GLU A 77 10.24 -9.57 -16.81
CA GLU A 77 9.80 -10.28 -18.03
C GLU A 77 10.17 -9.52 -19.32
N PHE A 78 10.04 -8.19 -19.35
CA PHE A 78 10.43 -7.40 -20.51
C PHE A 78 11.95 -7.34 -20.68
N ARG A 79 12.70 -7.22 -19.58
CA ARG A 79 14.17 -7.26 -19.61
C ARG A 79 14.69 -8.59 -20.11
N GLU A 80 14.11 -9.70 -19.67
CA GLU A 80 14.48 -11.03 -20.14
C GLU A 80 14.19 -11.20 -21.64
N LYS A 81 12.99 -10.80 -22.10
CA LYS A 81 12.63 -10.82 -23.53
C LYS A 81 13.57 -9.96 -24.36
N LEU A 82 13.89 -8.76 -23.87
CA LEU A 82 14.81 -7.84 -24.54
C LEU A 82 16.21 -8.44 -24.67
N ALA A 83 16.73 -9.04 -23.60
CA ALA A 83 18.04 -9.70 -23.62
C ALA A 83 18.10 -10.84 -24.64
N ARG A 84 17.04 -11.67 -24.71
CA ARG A 84 16.94 -12.76 -25.71
C ARG A 84 16.93 -12.23 -27.15
N ILE A 85 16.13 -11.20 -27.44
CA ILE A 85 16.07 -10.60 -28.79
C ILE A 85 17.41 -9.93 -29.15
N GLN A 86 18.05 -9.26 -28.20
CA GLN A 86 19.36 -8.64 -28.42
C GLN A 86 20.45 -9.68 -28.74
N ASP A 87 20.41 -10.84 -28.08
CA ASP A 87 21.32 -11.95 -28.35
C ASP A 87 21.07 -12.55 -29.75
N GLU A 88 19.81 -12.83 -30.08
CA GLU A 88 19.43 -13.32 -31.40
C GLU A 88 19.84 -12.33 -32.51
N ARG A 89 19.59 -11.03 -32.31
CA ARG A 89 20.00 -9.97 -33.25
C ARG A 89 21.52 -9.99 -33.47
N LYS A 90 22.31 -10.11 -32.40
CA LYS A 90 23.78 -10.19 -32.50
C LYS A 90 24.22 -11.40 -33.29
N HIS A 91 23.61 -12.57 -33.08
CA HIS A 91 23.90 -13.77 -33.83
C HIS A 91 23.58 -13.63 -35.31
N VAL A 92 22.38 -13.15 -35.66
CA VAL A 92 21.98 -12.93 -37.06
C VAL A 92 22.86 -11.87 -37.73
N ALA A 93 23.21 -10.78 -37.03
CA ALA A 93 24.12 -9.77 -37.56
C ALA A 93 25.53 -10.33 -37.84
N ALA A 94 26.03 -11.21 -36.98
CA ALA A 94 27.30 -11.89 -37.20
C ALA A 94 27.23 -12.82 -38.42
N ASP A 95 26.13 -13.53 -38.63
CA ASP A 95 25.93 -14.37 -39.81
C ASP A 95 25.82 -13.55 -41.10
N VAL A 96 25.06 -12.45 -41.10
CA VAL A 96 25.02 -11.50 -42.22
C VAL A 96 26.42 -11.07 -42.60
N LYS A 97 27.23 -10.63 -41.62
CA LYS A 97 28.61 -10.21 -41.86
C LYS A 97 29.47 -11.33 -42.45
N ARG A 98 29.36 -12.56 -41.92
CA ARG A 98 30.10 -13.72 -42.45
C ARG A 98 29.75 -14.02 -43.91
N PHE A 99 28.48 -13.91 -44.28
CA PHE A 99 28.05 -14.12 -45.66
C PHE A 99 28.49 -12.97 -46.59
N GLU A 100 28.48 -11.73 -46.11
CA GLU A 100 29.03 -10.58 -46.84
C GLU A 100 30.54 -10.72 -47.08
N ASP A 101 31.29 -11.12 -46.04
CA ASP A 101 32.72 -11.39 -46.14
C ASP A 101 32.99 -12.54 -47.14
N SER A 102 32.19 -13.61 -47.12
CA SER A 102 32.27 -14.69 -48.10
C SER A 102 31.99 -14.23 -49.53
N LEU A 103 31.04 -13.32 -49.74
CA LEU A 103 30.77 -12.75 -51.07
C LEU A 103 31.91 -11.88 -51.59
N SER A 104 32.64 -11.22 -50.68
CA SER A 104 33.80 -10.40 -51.01
C SER A 104 35.04 -11.23 -51.38
N SER A 105 35.13 -12.48 -50.91
CA SER A 105 36.23 -13.39 -51.27
C SER A 105 36.11 -13.87 -52.72
N SER A 106 37.16 -13.63 -53.50
CA SER A 106 37.25 -14.02 -54.91
C SER A 106 37.44 -15.53 -55.13
N GLU A 107 37.70 -16.30 -54.07
CA GLU A 107 37.96 -17.75 -54.15
C GLU A 107 36.68 -18.59 -54.26
N ASN A 108 35.52 -18.01 -53.97
CA ASN A 108 34.25 -18.73 -53.97
C ASN A 108 33.69 -18.95 -55.39
N PRO A 109 33.19 -20.16 -55.72
CA PRO A 109 32.55 -20.45 -56.99
C PRO A 109 31.40 -19.49 -57.33
N PRO A 110 31.21 -19.10 -58.60
CA PRO A 110 30.15 -18.16 -59.00
C PRO A 110 28.74 -18.61 -58.61
N THR A 111 28.48 -19.92 -58.64
CA THR A 111 27.19 -20.52 -58.25
C THR A 111 26.91 -20.32 -56.76
N GLN A 112 27.91 -20.56 -55.91
CA GLN A 112 27.79 -20.38 -54.46
C GLN A 112 27.63 -18.90 -54.08
N ARG A 113 28.35 -17.99 -54.76
CA ARG A 113 28.17 -16.54 -54.57
C ARG A 113 26.74 -16.11 -54.92
N LYS A 114 26.20 -16.60 -56.04
CA LYS A 114 24.83 -16.29 -56.46
C LYS A 114 23.78 -16.82 -55.47
N GLU A 115 23.98 -18.01 -54.91
CA GLU A 115 23.09 -18.59 -53.89
C GLU A 115 23.08 -17.76 -52.59
N ILE A 116 24.24 -17.32 -52.13
CA ILE A 116 24.35 -16.45 -50.94
C ILE A 116 23.70 -15.09 -51.22
N GLU A 117 24.02 -14.46 -52.34
CA GLU A 117 23.55 -13.12 -52.69
C GLU A 117 22.02 -13.07 -52.92
N GLN A 118 21.46 -14.07 -53.59
CA GLN A 118 20.04 -14.06 -53.99
C GLN A 118 19.13 -14.83 -53.02
N GLY A 119 19.67 -15.76 -52.25
CA GLY A 119 18.89 -16.63 -51.36
C GLY A 119 19.08 -16.29 -49.89
N MET A 120 20.28 -16.57 -49.35
CA MET A 120 20.50 -16.56 -47.90
C MET A 120 20.61 -15.15 -47.32
N LEU A 121 21.38 -14.26 -47.96
CA LEU A 121 21.66 -12.93 -47.43
C LEU A 121 20.41 -12.04 -47.33
N PRO A 122 19.50 -11.98 -48.33
CA PRO A 122 18.28 -11.20 -48.21
C PRO A 122 17.39 -11.67 -47.06
N GLN A 123 17.27 -12.99 -46.86
CA GLN A 123 16.46 -13.56 -45.77
C GLN A 123 17.03 -13.19 -44.39
N LEU A 124 18.36 -13.26 -44.22
CA LEU A 124 19.02 -12.86 -42.98
C LEU A 124 18.88 -11.36 -42.71
N LYS A 125 18.99 -10.51 -43.75
CA LYS A 125 18.79 -9.06 -43.62
C LYS A 125 17.35 -8.71 -43.22
N THR A 126 16.34 -9.33 -43.83
CA THR A 126 14.94 -9.16 -43.43
C THR A 126 14.70 -9.64 -41.99
N ARG A 127 15.31 -10.75 -41.59
CA ARG A 127 15.24 -11.22 -40.19
C ARG A 127 15.89 -10.23 -39.22
N LEU A 128 17.05 -9.68 -39.58
CA LEU A 128 17.76 -8.69 -38.76
C LEU A 128 16.92 -7.43 -38.55
N GLU A 129 16.32 -6.90 -39.62
CA GLU A 129 15.42 -5.74 -39.54
C GLU A 129 14.18 -6.02 -38.68
N SER A 130 13.60 -7.23 -38.79
CA SER A 130 12.50 -7.65 -37.93
C SER A 130 12.91 -7.70 -36.45
N LEU A 131 14.10 -8.22 -36.13
CA LEU A 131 14.62 -8.27 -34.77
C LEU A 131 14.92 -6.87 -34.22
N GLU A 132 15.45 -5.96 -35.03
CA GLU A 132 15.67 -4.55 -34.65
C GLU A 132 14.35 -3.85 -34.30
N ASN A 133 13.32 -4.05 -35.12
CA ASN A 133 11.98 -3.50 -34.86
C ASN A 133 11.38 -4.08 -33.56
N GLN A 134 11.52 -5.39 -33.35
CA GLN A 134 11.06 -6.04 -32.11
C GLN A 134 11.81 -5.53 -30.88
N GLU A 135 13.13 -5.32 -30.99
CA GLU A 135 13.95 -4.76 -29.91
C GLU A 135 13.49 -3.36 -29.53
N GLN A 136 13.27 -2.47 -30.49
CA GLN A 136 12.79 -1.10 -30.22
C GLN A 136 11.42 -1.10 -29.53
N GLN A 137 10.51 -1.97 -29.97
CA GLN A 137 9.20 -2.13 -29.33
C GLN A 137 9.32 -2.64 -27.89
N LEU A 138 10.19 -3.62 -27.64
CA LEU A 138 10.42 -4.16 -26.30
C LEU A 138 11.12 -3.15 -25.38
N GLN A 139 12.07 -2.35 -25.89
CA GLN A 139 12.69 -1.25 -25.14
C GLN A 139 11.66 -0.23 -24.69
N THR A 140 10.73 0.14 -25.59
CA THR A 140 9.65 1.07 -25.24
C THR A 140 8.79 0.52 -24.11
N ARG A 141 8.40 -0.77 -24.19
CA ARG A 141 7.61 -1.45 -23.15
C ARG A 141 8.37 -1.62 -21.83
N GLU A 142 9.69 -1.83 -21.89
CA GLU A 142 10.57 -1.92 -20.71
C GLU A 142 10.61 -0.58 -19.97
N ILE A 143 10.77 0.53 -20.69
CA ILE A 143 10.71 1.89 -20.14
C ILE A 143 9.34 2.18 -19.51
N GLU A 144 8.24 1.83 -20.19
CA GLU A 144 6.89 1.99 -19.65
C GLU A 144 6.68 1.16 -18.36
N ALA A 145 7.15 -0.09 -18.34
CA ALA A 145 7.08 -0.94 -17.16
C ALA A 145 7.91 -0.39 -16.00
N GLU A 146 9.10 0.17 -16.27
CA GLU A 146 9.95 0.81 -15.27
C GLU A 146 9.32 2.08 -14.71
N GLN A 147 8.68 2.91 -15.55
CA GLN A 147 7.92 4.07 -15.10
C GLN A 147 6.75 3.66 -14.21
N GLN A 148 6.05 2.59 -14.58
CA GLN A 148 4.95 2.08 -13.76
C GLN A 148 5.44 1.53 -12.41
N LEU A 149 6.55 0.79 -12.38
CA LEU A 149 7.15 0.32 -11.13
C LEU A 149 7.47 1.49 -10.20
N ARG A 150 8.16 2.52 -10.71
CA ARG A 150 8.48 3.74 -9.95
C ARG A 150 7.23 4.42 -9.41
N ALA A 151 6.16 4.52 -10.19
CA ALA A 151 4.91 5.10 -9.74
C ALA A 151 4.27 4.30 -8.58
N GLU A 152 4.30 2.98 -8.64
CA GLU A 152 3.78 2.13 -7.56
C GLU A 152 4.66 2.18 -6.30
N GLU A 153 5.99 2.31 -6.45
CA GLU A 153 6.93 2.48 -5.33
C GLU A 153 6.70 3.82 -4.61
N VAL A 154 6.47 4.91 -5.34
CA VAL A 154 6.12 6.22 -4.76
C VAL A 154 4.82 6.12 -3.95
N ARG A 155 3.77 5.51 -4.53
CA ARG A 155 2.50 5.30 -3.81
C ARG A 155 2.67 4.45 -2.56
N LEU A 156 3.53 3.44 -2.61
CA LEU A 156 3.84 2.61 -1.45
C LEU A 156 4.55 3.42 -0.35
N SER A 157 5.51 4.27 -0.74
CA SER A 157 6.17 5.20 0.18
C SER A 157 5.16 6.13 0.86
N ASP A 158 4.26 6.75 0.08
CA ASP A 158 3.23 7.65 0.62
C ASP A 158 2.28 6.96 1.61
N LEU A 159 1.94 5.68 1.36
CA LEU A 159 1.11 4.89 2.28
C LEU A 159 1.85 4.55 3.57
N ARG A 160 3.15 4.24 3.49
CA ARG A 160 4.00 3.99 4.67
C ARG A 160 4.14 5.26 5.52
N ASP A 161 4.36 6.41 4.89
CA ASP A 161 4.39 7.70 5.58
C ASP A 161 3.06 8.03 6.30
N GLN A 162 1.93 7.70 5.68
CA GLN A 162 0.61 7.83 6.32
C GLN A 162 0.46 6.92 7.54
N MET A 163 0.99 5.70 7.46
CA MET A 163 0.98 4.74 8.56
C MET A 163 1.84 5.23 9.73
N ASP A 164 3.05 5.72 9.47
CA ASP A 164 3.94 6.27 10.50
C ASP A 164 3.35 7.51 11.18
N ARG A 165 2.67 8.37 10.42
CA ARG A 165 1.94 9.52 10.98
C ARG A 165 0.79 9.05 11.87
N LEU A 166 0.04 8.04 11.44
CA LEU A 166 -1.05 7.50 12.24
C LEU A 166 -0.54 6.88 13.54
N ASP A 167 0.56 6.13 13.48
CA ASP A 167 1.19 5.54 14.66
C ASP A 167 1.65 6.61 15.66
N LYS A 168 2.33 7.67 15.18
CA LYS A 168 2.69 8.82 16.02
C LYS A 168 1.47 9.52 16.63
N THR A 169 0.37 9.66 15.89
CA THR A 169 -0.86 10.26 16.45
C THR A 169 -1.48 9.38 17.53
N LEU A 170 -1.45 8.06 17.35
CA LEU A 170 -1.92 7.09 18.33
C LEU A 170 -1.07 7.09 19.59
N GLU A 171 0.26 7.08 19.43
CA GLU A 171 1.20 7.13 20.55
C GLU A 171 1.00 8.42 21.39
N ASN A 172 0.87 9.57 20.72
CA ASN A 172 0.61 10.84 21.40
C ASN A 172 -0.74 10.87 22.11
N ALA A 173 -1.78 10.27 21.54
CA ALA A 173 -3.08 10.12 22.19
C ALA A 173 -2.98 9.22 23.43
N GLY A 174 -2.25 8.10 23.33
CA GLY A 174 -1.98 7.20 24.46
C GLY A 174 -1.20 7.87 25.59
N ARG A 175 -0.21 8.71 25.29
CA ARG A 175 0.53 9.49 26.30
C ARG A 175 -0.37 10.50 27.03
N ARG A 176 -1.30 11.15 26.33
CA ARG A 176 -2.26 12.08 26.95
C ARG A 176 -3.19 11.36 27.94
N LEU A 177 -3.63 10.15 27.57
CA LEU A 177 -4.43 9.28 28.43
C LEU A 177 -3.67 8.82 29.69
N GLY A 178 -2.40 8.44 29.56
CA GLY A 178 -1.57 8.04 30.70
C GLY A 178 -1.18 9.22 31.62
N GLY A 179 -1.04 10.42 31.06
CA GLY A 179 -0.63 11.62 31.78
C GLY A 179 -1.72 12.31 32.59
N SER A 180 -3.01 12.04 32.32
CA SER A 180 -4.14 12.60 33.09
C SER A 180 -4.43 11.85 34.40
N SER A 181 -3.62 10.85 34.73
CA SER A 181 -3.81 9.96 35.91
C SER A 181 -2.85 10.29 37.08
N GLN A 182 -2.19 11.45 37.08
CA GLN A 182 -1.34 11.94 38.18
C GLN A 182 -1.79 13.29 38.71
#